data_AF-A0A7H8KPI3-F1
#
_entry.id   AF-A0A7H8KPI3-F1
#
_cell.length_a   1.000
_cell.length_b   1.000
_cell.length_c   1.000
_cell.angle_alpha   90.00
_cell.angle_beta   90.00
_cell.angle_gamma   90.00
#
_symmetry.space_group_name_H-M   'P 1'
#
loop_
_entity.id
_entity.type
_entity.pdbx_description
1 polymer ?
#
loop_
_entity_poly.entity_id
_entity_poly.type
_entity_poly.pdbx_seq_one_letter_code
_entity_poly.pdbx_strand_id
1 'polypeptide(L)'
;MTATNQRNESIARLLDSYGALARDPVATTDLYTRQCSLAVCVRDLAVMGATLANGGVNPVTGERVVGAGVCRDTLAALVAAGLYERSGDWLYEVGMPGKSGVSGGIVTVAPGKGSIAVFSPRLDDAGNSVRGQRVTHHLSGALGLDLFASHRPPGHRTLNTAPGGGTSGGPVRCARRISTGAGAGPKGVDIERTPTPRVSDGAPRGGPTKGA
;
A
#
# COMPACT_ATOMS: atom_id res chain seq x y z
N MET A 1 -7.64 13.77 25.85
CA MET A 1 -7.15 12.55 25.17
C MET A 1 -5.62 12.57 25.12
N THR A 2 -4.97 12.95 26.23
CA THR A 2 -3.57 13.45 26.26
C THR A 2 -2.66 12.66 27.20
N ALA A 3 -3.22 11.74 27.99
CA ALA A 3 -2.50 11.10 29.10
C ALA A 3 -1.36 10.15 28.70
N THR A 4 -1.27 9.73 27.43
CA THR A 4 -0.24 8.79 26.94
C THR A 4 0.54 9.26 25.71
N ASN A 5 0.37 10.53 25.28
CA ASN A 5 0.98 11.05 24.06
C ASN A 5 2.39 11.66 24.26
N GLN A 6 3.05 11.34 25.37
CA GLN A 6 4.30 11.97 25.81
C GLN A 6 5.43 11.87 24.77
N ARG A 7 5.53 10.73 24.05
CA ARG A 7 6.51 10.57 22.98
C ARG A 7 6.29 11.57 21.85
N ASN A 8 5.07 11.75 21.35
CA ASN A 8 4.83 12.69 20.26
C ASN A 8 4.92 14.15 20.73
N GLU A 9 4.54 14.43 21.98
CA GLU A 9 4.72 15.75 22.61
C GLU A 9 6.20 16.14 22.67
N SER A 10 7.08 15.21 23.05
CA SER A 10 8.54 15.45 23.08
C SER A 10 9.10 15.72 21.67
N ILE A 11 8.65 14.97 20.66
CA ILE A 11 9.04 15.18 19.26
C ILE A 11 8.56 16.54 18.77
N ALA A 12 7.33 16.93 19.08
CA ALA A 12 6.80 18.22 18.67
C ALA A 12 7.56 19.39 19.30
N ARG A 13 7.91 19.32 20.59
CA ARG A 13 8.75 20.33 21.24
C ARG A 13 10.15 20.41 20.63
N LEU A 14 10.73 19.27 20.25
CA LEU A 14 12.00 19.24 19.55
C LEU A 14 11.91 19.93 18.18
N LEU A 15 10.89 19.60 17.39
CA LEU A 15 10.65 20.23 16.08
C LEU A 15 10.40 21.74 16.20
N ASP A 16 9.69 22.17 17.24
CA ASP A 16 9.45 23.58 17.55
C ASP A 16 10.74 24.35 17.85
N SER A 17 11.66 23.72 18.60
CA SER A 17 12.98 24.32 18.88
C SER A 17 13.81 24.56 17.61
N TYR A 18 13.55 23.82 16.54
CA TYR A 18 14.15 24.02 15.22
C TYR A 18 13.34 24.97 14.32
N GLY A 19 12.23 25.53 14.79
CA GLY A 19 11.32 26.35 13.98
C GLY A 19 10.60 25.57 12.88
N ALA A 20 10.50 24.23 13.01
CA ALA A 20 9.90 23.36 12.00
C ALA A 20 8.38 23.24 12.11
N LEU A 21 7.77 23.82 13.16
CA LEU A 21 6.31 23.85 13.34
C LEU A 21 5.77 25.25 13.06
N ALA A 22 4.66 25.30 12.30
CA ALA A 22 3.95 26.55 12.02
C ALA A 22 2.97 26.97 13.14
N ARG A 23 2.71 26.08 14.10
CA ARG A 23 1.72 26.23 15.18
C ARG A 23 2.28 25.67 16.47
N ASP A 24 1.62 25.99 17.57
CA ASP A 24 1.92 25.47 18.90
C ASP A 24 2.09 23.93 18.91
N PRO A 25 3.13 23.39 19.59
CA PRO A 25 3.42 21.96 19.65
C PRO A 25 2.29 21.11 20.24
N VAL A 26 1.60 21.62 21.27
CA VAL A 26 0.53 20.90 21.96
C VAL A 26 -0.70 20.82 21.06
N ALA A 27 -1.09 21.92 20.42
CA ALA A 27 -2.17 21.94 19.45
C ALA A 27 -1.88 21.05 18.23
N THR A 28 -0.63 21.01 17.76
CA THR A 28 -0.19 20.17 16.63
C THR A 28 -0.31 18.69 16.96
N THR A 29 0.13 18.28 18.15
CA THR A 29 0.05 16.87 18.58
C THR A 29 -1.37 16.42 18.88
N ASP A 30 -2.23 17.30 19.37
CA ASP A 30 -3.68 17.03 19.50
C ASP A 30 -4.33 16.80 18.12
N LEU A 31 -4.03 17.66 17.14
CA LEU A 31 -4.53 17.49 15.76
C LEU A 31 -4.04 16.17 15.14
N TYR A 32 -2.74 15.85 15.28
CA TYR A 32 -2.17 14.59 14.86
C TYR A 32 -2.89 13.38 15.48
N THR A 33 -3.17 13.44 16.79
CA THR A 33 -3.86 12.36 17.51
C THR A 33 -5.27 12.15 16.98
N ARG A 34 -6.00 13.24 16.69
CA ARG A 34 -7.32 13.16 16.07
C ARG A 34 -7.26 12.57 14.67
N GLN A 35 -6.27 12.95 13.87
CA GLN A 35 -6.06 12.36 12.54
C GLN A 35 -5.80 10.85 12.61
N CYS A 36 -4.99 10.39 13.56
CA CYS A 36 -4.73 8.96 13.79
C CYS A 36 -5.93 8.19 14.38
N SER A 37 -6.97 8.89 14.84
CA SER A 37 -8.17 8.30 15.45
C SER A 37 -9.37 8.26 14.49
N LEU A 38 -9.17 8.59 13.21
CA LEU A 38 -10.23 8.49 12.20
C LEU A 38 -10.62 7.04 11.97
N ALA A 39 -11.92 6.75 12.11
CA ALA A 39 -12.48 5.44 11.81
C ALA A 39 -12.66 5.30 10.29
N VAL A 40 -12.07 4.24 9.72
CA VAL A 40 -12.16 3.89 8.31
C VAL A 40 -12.30 2.38 8.15
N CYS A 41 -12.99 1.94 7.12
CA CYS A 41 -13.03 0.52 6.75
C CYS A 41 -12.05 0.19 5.62
N VAL A 42 -11.86 -1.10 5.33
CA VAL A 42 -10.96 -1.58 4.26
C VAL A 42 -11.36 -0.98 2.91
N ARG A 43 -12.66 -0.81 2.65
CA ARG A 43 -13.14 -0.19 1.41
C ARG A 43 -12.72 1.27 1.30
N ASP A 44 -12.76 2.02 2.41
CA ASP A 44 -12.35 3.43 2.42
C ASP A 44 -10.85 3.55 2.12
N LEU A 45 -10.03 2.73 2.77
CA LEU A 45 -8.59 2.67 2.51
C LEU A 45 -8.27 2.29 1.05
N ALA A 46 -9.01 1.34 0.49
CA ALA A 46 -8.86 0.97 -0.91
C ALA A 46 -9.19 2.16 -1.82
N VAL A 47 -10.30 2.86 -1.61
CA VAL A 47 -10.67 4.04 -2.41
C VAL A 47 -9.66 5.19 -2.24
N MET A 48 -9.16 5.44 -1.03
CA MET A 48 -8.10 6.42 -0.77
C MET A 48 -6.81 6.08 -1.53
N GLY A 49 -6.36 4.82 -1.45
CA GLY A 49 -5.19 4.35 -2.20
C GLY A 49 -5.41 4.42 -3.71
N ALA A 50 -6.59 4.07 -4.21
CA ALA A 50 -6.92 4.10 -5.63
C ALA A 50 -7.00 5.54 -6.16
N THR A 51 -7.39 6.50 -5.30
CA THR A 51 -7.32 7.94 -5.61
C THR A 51 -5.87 8.36 -5.89
N LEU A 52 -4.91 7.93 -5.07
CA LEU A 52 -3.48 8.18 -5.31
C LEU A 52 -2.99 7.45 -6.57
N ALA A 53 -3.44 6.21 -6.80
CA ALA A 53 -3.10 5.43 -7.99
C ALA A 53 -3.58 6.11 -9.28
N ASN A 54 -4.71 6.82 -9.20
CA ASN A 54 -5.38 7.50 -10.31
C ASN A 54 -5.00 8.99 -10.41
N GLY A 55 -3.78 9.35 -10.01
CA GLY A 55 -3.26 10.72 -10.15
C GLY A 55 -4.07 11.78 -9.38
N GLY A 56 -4.67 11.36 -8.25
CA GLY A 56 -5.39 12.21 -7.31
C GLY A 56 -6.87 12.38 -7.60
N VAL A 57 -7.42 11.65 -8.57
CA VAL A 57 -8.85 11.66 -8.89
C VAL A 57 -9.52 10.46 -8.23
N ASN A 58 -10.53 10.72 -7.41
CA ASN A 58 -11.27 9.67 -6.72
C ASN A 58 -12.02 8.80 -7.75
N PRO A 59 -11.80 7.48 -7.77
CA PRO A 59 -12.36 6.60 -8.79
C PRO A 59 -13.87 6.38 -8.65
N VAL A 60 -14.46 6.70 -7.50
CA VAL A 60 -15.90 6.55 -7.24
C VAL A 60 -16.64 7.83 -7.60
N THR A 61 -16.12 9.00 -7.20
CA THR A 61 -16.81 10.29 -7.41
C THR A 61 -16.37 11.03 -8.67
N GLY A 62 -15.18 10.74 -9.20
CA GLY A 62 -14.57 11.47 -10.31
C GLY A 62 -13.94 12.82 -9.91
N GLU A 63 -13.98 13.17 -8.63
CA GLU A 63 -13.45 14.45 -8.13
C GLU A 63 -11.93 14.40 -7.95
N ARG A 64 -11.27 15.53 -8.25
CA ARG A 64 -9.85 15.71 -7.95
C ARG A 64 -9.68 16.10 -6.49
N VAL A 65 -9.09 15.20 -5.70
CA VAL A 65 -8.77 15.40 -4.28
C VAL A 65 -7.39 16.04 -4.13
N VAL A 66 -6.42 15.58 -4.92
CA VAL A 66 -5.04 16.11 -4.90
C VAL A 66 -4.44 16.19 -6.31
N GLY A 67 -3.37 16.97 -6.46
CA GLY A 67 -2.61 17.03 -7.72
C GLY A 67 -1.80 15.76 -7.98
N ALA A 68 -1.55 15.45 -9.25
CA ALA A 68 -0.75 14.29 -9.63
C ALA A 68 0.70 14.36 -9.11
N GLY A 69 1.29 15.56 -9.02
CA GLY A 69 2.60 15.77 -8.39
C GLY A 69 2.62 15.36 -6.92
N VAL A 70 1.62 15.79 -6.15
CA VAL A 70 1.45 15.40 -4.73
C VAL A 70 1.27 13.88 -4.61
N CYS A 71 0.54 13.24 -5.53
CA CYS A 71 0.43 11.79 -5.55
C CYS A 71 1.78 11.12 -5.73
N ARG A 72 2.58 11.57 -6.72
CA ARG A 72 3.93 11.05 -6.96
C ARG A 72 4.80 11.17 -5.71
N ASP A 73 4.83 12.34 -5.08
CA ASP A 73 5.67 12.60 -3.91
C ASP A 73 5.21 11.78 -2.70
N THR A 74 3.90 11.65 -2.51
CA THR A 74 3.31 10.78 -1.47
C THR A 74 3.71 9.32 -1.69
N LEU A 75 3.58 8.81 -2.92
CA LEU A 75 3.94 7.44 -3.26
C LEU A 75 5.44 7.18 -3.07
N ALA A 76 6.30 8.15 -3.40
CA ALA A 76 7.74 8.06 -3.14
C ALA A 76 8.03 7.98 -1.63
N ALA A 77 7.37 8.81 -0.81
CA ALA A 77 7.50 8.76 0.64
C ALA A 77 7.01 7.41 1.22
N LEU A 78 5.91 6.86 0.69
CA LEU A 78 5.40 5.54 1.08
C LEU A 78 6.37 4.40 0.73
N VAL A 79 7.07 4.49 -0.40
CA VAL A 79 8.13 3.53 -0.74
C VAL A 79 9.27 3.60 0.27
N ALA A 80 9.70 4.81 0.64
CA ALA A 80 10.87 4.99 1.50
C ALA A 80 10.61 4.67 2.99
N ALA A 81 9.43 5.00 3.52
CA ALA A 81 9.15 5.00 4.96
C ALA A 81 7.79 4.41 5.36
N GLY A 82 7.15 3.65 4.46
CA GLY A 82 5.79 3.17 4.63
C GLY A 82 5.57 2.13 5.73
N LEU A 83 6.52 1.20 5.85
CA LEU A 83 6.42 -0.06 6.60
C LEU A 83 7.45 -0.13 7.75
N TYR A 84 7.75 1.03 8.33
CA TYR A 84 8.77 1.20 9.37
C TYR A 84 10.14 0.71 8.87
N GLU A 85 10.90 -0.01 9.70
CA GLU A 85 12.21 -0.58 9.36
C GLU A 85 12.17 -1.61 8.22
N ARG A 86 10.99 -2.15 7.86
CA ARG A 86 10.84 -3.15 6.79
C ARG A 86 10.42 -2.57 5.44
N SER A 87 10.54 -1.26 5.25
CA SER A 87 10.18 -0.61 3.97
C SER A 87 11.03 -1.10 2.79
N GLY A 88 12.30 -1.43 3.02
CA GLY A 88 13.20 -2.00 1.99
C GLY A 88 12.79 -3.41 1.56
N ASP A 89 12.64 -4.32 2.52
CA ASP A 89 12.19 -5.70 2.27
C ASP A 89 10.81 -5.72 1.60
N TRP A 90 9.90 -4.86 2.07
CA TRP A 90 8.58 -4.69 1.48
C TRP A 90 8.64 -4.34 -0.01
N LEU A 91 9.54 -3.43 -0.39
CA LEU A 91 9.69 -3.03 -1.78
C LEU A 91 10.19 -4.18 -2.65
N TYR A 92 11.06 -5.04 -2.12
CA TYR A 92 11.58 -6.21 -2.83
C TYR A 92 10.54 -7.33 -2.96
N GLU A 93 9.81 -7.62 -1.89
CA GLU A 93 8.84 -8.73 -1.85
C GLU A 93 7.52 -8.37 -2.53
N VAL A 94 7.01 -7.15 -2.30
CA VAL A 94 5.68 -6.74 -2.75
C VAL A 94 5.73 -5.81 -3.96
N GLY A 95 6.77 -4.98 -4.08
CA GLY A 95 6.95 -4.12 -5.24
C GLY A 95 5.96 -2.95 -5.34
N MET A 96 5.32 -2.56 -4.23
CA MET A 96 4.34 -1.46 -4.22
C MET A 96 4.55 -0.48 -3.06
N PRO A 97 4.38 0.84 -3.28
CA PRO A 97 4.21 1.82 -2.22
C PRO A 97 3.15 1.36 -1.21
N GLY A 98 3.46 1.44 0.09
CA GLY A 98 2.54 0.98 1.12
C GLY A 98 2.60 1.78 2.41
N LYS A 99 1.57 1.67 3.24
CA LYS A 99 1.58 2.14 4.64
C LYS A 99 0.94 1.10 5.53
N SER A 100 1.56 0.79 6.66
CA SER A 100 0.93 0.04 7.75
C SER A 100 0.50 0.95 8.90
N GLY A 101 -0.56 0.56 9.60
CA GLY A 101 -0.98 1.14 10.87
C GLY A 101 -0.99 0.10 11.97
N VAL A 102 -0.70 0.55 13.20
CA VAL A 102 -0.69 -0.27 14.43
C VAL A 102 -2.06 -0.87 14.78
N SER A 103 -3.14 -0.45 14.11
CA SER A 103 -4.45 -1.11 14.17
C SER A 103 -4.49 -2.45 13.41
N GLY A 104 -3.46 -2.75 12.60
CA GLY A 104 -3.41 -3.91 11.71
C GLY A 104 -3.90 -3.62 10.29
N GLY A 105 -4.14 -2.35 9.95
CA GLY A 105 -4.42 -1.92 8.58
C GLY A 105 -3.15 -1.84 7.72
N ILE A 106 -3.24 -2.25 6.46
CA ILE A 106 -2.23 -1.99 5.43
C ILE A 106 -2.94 -1.49 4.18
N VAL A 107 -2.43 -0.41 3.59
CA VAL A 107 -2.85 0.07 2.27
C VAL A 107 -1.64 0.14 1.35
N THR A 108 -1.77 -0.40 0.14
CA THR A 108 -0.73 -0.35 -0.89
C THR A 108 -1.29 0.10 -2.21
N VAL A 109 -0.46 0.80 -2.97
CA VAL A 109 -0.89 1.51 -4.17
C VAL A 109 -0.03 1.09 -5.34
N ALA A 110 -0.69 0.68 -6.42
CA ALA A 110 -0.08 0.37 -7.70
C ALA A 110 -0.43 1.49 -8.69
N PRO A 111 0.48 2.46 -8.92
CA PRO A 111 0.22 3.62 -9.78
C PRO A 111 -0.32 3.22 -11.15
N GLY A 112 -1.44 3.83 -11.54
CA GLY A 112 -2.14 3.55 -12.81
C GLY A 112 -2.92 2.23 -12.86
N LYS A 113 -2.87 1.39 -11.82
CA LYS A 113 -3.57 0.09 -11.76
C LYS A 113 -4.65 0.07 -10.67
N GLY A 114 -4.34 0.54 -9.46
CA GLY A 114 -5.28 0.54 -8.34
C GLY A 114 -4.61 0.48 -6.98
N SER A 115 -5.29 -0.10 -6.00
CA SER A 115 -4.79 -0.26 -4.63
C SER A 115 -5.29 -1.57 -4.01
N ILE A 116 -4.58 -2.00 -2.97
CA ILE A 116 -5.00 -3.07 -2.08
C ILE A 116 -5.08 -2.48 -0.67
N ALA A 117 -6.16 -2.79 0.04
CA ALA A 117 -6.25 -2.54 1.46
C ALA A 117 -6.60 -3.84 2.19
N VAL A 118 -5.98 -4.05 3.35
CA VAL A 118 -6.20 -5.22 4.20
C VAL A 118 -6.27 -4.79 5.65
N PHE A 119 -6.99 -5.55 6.46
CA PHE A 119 -7.07 -5.35 7.90
C PHE A 119 -6.92 -6.67 8.64
N SER A 120 -5.93 -6.75 9.53
CA SER A 120 -5.80 -7.85 10.46
C SER A 120 -5.07 -7.42 11.74
N PRO A 121 -5.71 -7.43 12.92
CA PRO A 121 -5.17 -6.79 14.12
C PRO A 121 -3.83 -7.33 14.65
N ARG A 122 -3.50 -8.60 14.38
CA ARG A 122 -2.28 -9.21 14.91
C ARG A 122 -1.05 -8.68 14.16
N LEU A 123 -0.14 -8.09 14.92
CA LEU A 123 1.12 -7.52 14.42
C LEU A 123 2.30 -8.45 14.71
N ASP A 124 3.36 -8.31 13.94
CA ASP A 124 4.69 -8.81 14.31
C ASP A 124 5.49 -7.76 15.10
N ASP A 125 6.74 -8.09 15.42
CA ASP A 125 7.64 -7.27 16.23
C ASP A 125 7.94 -5.89 15.64
N ALA A 126 7.79 -5.71 14.32
CA ALA A 126 7.93 -4.42 13.63
C ALA A 126 6.65 -3.58 13.65
N GLY A 127 5.56 -4.10 14.23
CA GLY A 127 4.27 -3.42 14.27
C GLY A 127 3.46 -3.51 12.98
N ASN A 128 3.80 -4.42 12.05
CA ASN A 128 3.04 -4.63 10.82
C ASN A 128 2.12 -5.85 10.91
N SER A 129 0.99 -5.81 10.20
CA SER A 129 0.02 -6.92 10.21
C SER A 129 0.58 -8.20 9.56
N VAL A 130 0.67 -9.31 10.31
CA VAL A 130 1.25 -10.58 9.81
C VAL A 130 0.46 -11.14 8.63
N ARG A 131 -0.87 -11.22 8.77
CA ARG A 131 -1.75 -11.72 7.72
C ARG A 131 -1.89 -10.72 6.57
N GLY A 132 -1.89 -9.42 6.89
CA GLY A 132 -1.96 -8.37 5.88
C GLY A 132 -0.78 -8.44 4.91
N GLN A 133 0.44 -8.57 5.42
CA GLN A 133 1.64 -8.70 4.58
C GLN A 133 1.54 -9.88 3.61
N ARG A 134 1.16 -11.06 4.11
CA ARG A 134 1.04 -12.28 3.29
C ARG A 134 0.00 -12.16 2.17
N VAL A 135 -1.17 -11.62 2.49
CA VAL A 135 -2.25 -11.43 1.50
C VAL A 135 -1.81 -10.42 0.44
N THR A 136 -1.22 -9.30 0.85
CA THR A 136 -0.77 -8.28 -0.09
C THR A 136 0.34 -8.79 -1.01
N HIS A 137 1.32 -9.54 -0.48
CA HIS A 137 2.35 -10.18 -1.29
C HIS A 137 1.74 -11.11 -2.35
N HIS A 138 0.83 -12.00 -1.94
CA HIS A 138 0.16 -12.93 -2.84
C HIS A 138 -0.63 -12.19 -3.94
N LEU A 139 -1.43 -11.19 -3.56
CA LEU A 139 -2.23 -10.42 -4.50
C LEU A 139 -1.39 -9.56 -5.44
N SER A 140 -0.26 -9.01 -4.97
CA SER A 140 0.65 -8.24 -5.81
C SER A 140 1.15 -9.06 -6.99
N GLY A 141 1.64 -10.29 -6.71
CA GLY A 141 2.10 -11.21 -7.74
C GLY A 141 0.97 -11.72 -8.63
N ALA A 142 -0.15 -12.14 -8.04
CA ALA A 142 -1.27 -12.70 -8.78
C ALA A 142 -1.94 -11.69 -9.74
N LEU A 143 -1.94 -10.41 -9.39
CA LEU A 143 -2.57 -9.34 -10.18
C LEU A 143 -1.55 -8.50 -10.98
N GLY A 144 -0.25 -8.81 -10.89
CA GLY A 144 0.80 -8.07 -11.58
C GLY A 144 0.86 -6.60 -11.17
N LEU A 145 0.68 -6.29 -9.88
CA LEU A 145 0.63 -4.92 -9.37
C LEU A 145 2.00 -4.33 -9.03
N ASP A 146 3.01 -5.19 -8.90
CA ASP A 146 4.40 -4.83 -8.71
C ASP A 146 4.90 -3.80 -9.75
N LEU A 147 5.59 -2.77 -9.26
CA LEU A 147 6.24 -1.71 -10.03
C LEU A 147 7.44 -2.22 -10.86
N PHE A 148 8.10 -3.27 -10.40
CA PHE A 148 9.32 -3.82 -11.00
C PHE A 148 9.07 -5.07 -11.84
N ALA A 149 7.82 -5.52 -11.93
CA ALA A 149 7.43 -6.65 -12.76
C ALA A 149 7.77 -6.36 -14.24
N SER A 150 8.95 -6.82 -14.67
CA SER A 150 9.43 -6.74 -16.05
C SER A 150 8.97 -7.94 -16.89
N HIS A 151 7.86 -8.56 -16.47
CA HIS A 151 7.27 -9.67 -17.22
C HIS A 151 6.54 -9.12 -18.44
N ARG A 152 6.93 -9.65 -19.59
CA ARG A 152 6.31 -9.39 -20.87
C ARG A 152 4.82 -9.78 -20.80
N PRO A 153 3.85 -8.87 -21.04
CA PRO A 153 2.45 -9.28 -21.12
C PRO A 153 2.31 -10.34 -22.23
N PRO A 154 1.66 -11.49 -21.97
CA PRO A 154 1.44 -12.49 -23.00
C PRO A 154 0.60 -11.85 -24.11
N GLY A 155 1.16 -11.70 -25.31
CA GLY A 155 0.44 -11.20 -26.48
C GLY A 155 1.16 -10.20 -27.38
N HIS A 156 2.30 -9.63 -26.99
CA HIS A 156 3.06 -8.81 -27.94
C HIS A 156 4.09 -9.67 -28.69
N ARG A 157 3.77 -10.01 -29.94
CA ARG A 157 4.77 -10.55 -30.88
C ARG A 157 5.92 -9.53 -30.95
N THR A 158 7.12 -9.97 -30.63
CA THR A 158 8.33 -9.31 -31.13
C THR A 158 8.17 -9.29 -32.64
N LEU A 159 8.11 -8.10 -33.26
CA LEU A 159 8.45 -8.00 -34.67
C LEU A 159 9.92 -8.44 -34.73
N ASN A 160 10.15 -9.68 -35.13
CA ASN A 160 11.48 -10.10 -35.53
C ASN A 160 11.86 -9.21 -36.72
N THR A 161 12.65 -8.17 -36.46
CA THR A 161 13.43 -7.55 -37.53
C THR A 161 14.48 -8.56 -37.93
N ALA A 162 14.20 -9.30 -39.00
CA ALA A 162 15.23 -10.00 -39.74
C ALA A 162 16.31 -8.98 -40.16
N PRO A 163 17.60 -9.35 -40.18
CA PRO A 163 18.63 -8.46 -40.70
C PRO A 163 18.51 -8.44 -42.23
N GLY A 164 17.89 -7.40 -42.78
CA GLY A 164 17.84 -7.20 -44.22
C GLY A 164 17.01 -6.00 -44.67
N GLY A 165 17.69 -5.00 -45.25
CA GLY A 165 17.10 -4.01 -46.15
C GLY A 165 16.60 -2.73 -45.49
N GLY A 166 17.32 -1.62 -45.70
CA GLY A 166 16.98 -0.31 -45.16
C GLY A 166 15.74 0.34 -45.78
N THR A 167 15.21 1.35 -45.09
CA THR A 167 15.09 2.75 -45.56
C THR A 167 14.29 3.58 -44.55
N SER A 168 14.79 4.80 -44.31
CA SER A 168 14.13 6.05 -43.86
C SER A 168 13.18 6.02 -42.65
N GLY A 169 13.50 6.87 -41.67
CA GLY A 169 12.73 7.09 -40.46
C GLY A 169 11.41 7.83 -40.62
N GLY A 170 10.57 7.64 -39.60
CA GLY A 170 9.40 8.44 -39.25
C GLY A 170 9.11 8.25 -37.75
N PRO A 171 8.56 9.25 -37.04
CA PRO A 171 8.46 9.21 -35.58
C PRO A 171 7.44 8.16 -35.12
N VAL A 172 7.80 7.44 -34.06
CA VAL A 172 6.92 6.49 -33.38
C VAL A 172 5.75 7.26 -32.77
N ARG A 173 4.59 7.26 -33.44
CA ARG A 173 3.33 7.72 -32.85
C ARG A 173 2.93 6.76 -31.74
N CYS A 174 3.00 7.23 -30.49
CA CYS A 174 2.32 6.60 -29.38
C CYS A 174 0.81 6.74 -29.59
N ALA A 175 0.21 5.75 -30.27
CA ALA A 175 -1.21 5.74 -30.55
C ALA A 175 -1.98 5.35 -29.28
N ARG A 176 -2.50 6.38 -28.61
CA ARG A 176 -3.60 6.30 -27.66
C ARG A 176 -4.78 5.59 -28.33
N ARG A 177 -5.23 4.45 -27.80
CA ARG A 177 -6.58 3.95 -28.06
C ARG A 177 -7.15 3.36 -26.78
N ILE A 178 -7.92 4.20 -26.09
CA ILE A 178 -8.92 3.77 -25.13
C ILE A 178 -10.04 3.21 -25.99
N SER A 179 -10.27 1.91 -25.94
CA SER A 179 -11.51 1.30 -26.45
C SER A 179 -12.24 0.67 -25.29
N THR A 180 -13.30 1.35 -24.88
CA THR A 180 -14.43 0.79 -24.15
C THR A 180 -14.97 -0.43 -24.90
N GLY A 181 -14.98 -1.59 -24.24
CA GLY A 181 -15.58 -2.82 -24.72
C GLY A 181 -16.10 -3.63 -23.55
N ALA A 182 -17.42 -3.76 -23.48
CA ALA A 182 -18.13 -4.53 -22.48
C ALA A 182 -17.89 -6.05 -22.64
N GLY A 183 -17.93 -6.77 -21.51
CA GLY A 183 -18.30 -8.20 -21.50
C GLY A 183 -17.19 -9.18 -21.11
N ALA A 184 -17.30 -9.70 -19.89
CA ALA A 184 -17.06 -11.08 -19.42
C ALA A 184 -16.41 -11.06 -18.03
N GLY A 185 -17.23 -11.20 -16.98
CA GLY A 185 -16.74 -11.31 -15.61
C GLY A 185 -15.89 -12.57 -15.40
N PRO A 186 -14.86 -12.54 -14.54
CA PRO A 186 -14.14 -13.75 -14.19
C PRO A 186 -15.03 -14.66 -13.35
N LYS A 187 -15.09 -15.93 -13.74
CA LYS A 187 -15.76 -17.02 -13.00
C LYS A 187 -15.14 -17.14 -11.61
N GLY A 188 -16.00 -17.23 -10.60
CA GLY A 188 -15.61 -17.36 -9.20
C GLY A 188 -14.68 -18.54 -8.95
N VAL A 189 -13.70 -18.32 -8.09
CA VAL A 189 -12.89 -19.37 -7.49
C VAL A 189 -13.58 -19.74 -6.19
N ASP A 190 -14.12 -20.96 -6.11
CA ASP A 190 -14.72 -21.53 -4.90
C ASP A 190 -13.62 -21.85 -3.87
N ILE A 191 -13.49 -21.02 -2.84
CA ILE A 191 -12.51 -21.16 -1.74
C ILE A 191 -13.08 -22.00 -0.58
N GLU A 192 -13.87 -23.05 -0.85
CA GLU A 192 -14.62 -23.74 0.22
C GLU A 192 -14.22 -25.20 0.47
N ARG A 193 -13.09 -25.71 -0.05
CA ARG A 193 -12.72 -27.13 0.16
C ARG A 193 -11.25 -27.41 0.43
N THR A 194 -10.64 -26.67 1.36
CA THR A 194 -9.35 -27.08 1.95
C THR A 194 -9.58 -27.53 3.40
N PRO A 195 -9.42 -28.82 3.75
CA PRO A 195 -9.65 -29.30 5.10
C PRO A 195 -8.59 -28.75 6.05
N THR A 196 -9.04 -28.14 7.16
CA THR A 196 -8.19 -27.66 8.24
C THR A 196 -7.55 -28.85 8.99
N PRO A 197 -6.23 -28.85 9.25
CA PRO A 197 -5.65 -29.83 10.16
C PRO A 197 -6.11 -29.54 11.59
N ARG A 198 -6.66 -30.56 12.27
CA ARG A 198 -7.04 -30.50 13.68
C ARG A 198 -5.81 -30.23 14.54
N VAL A 199 -5.82 -29.11 15.26
CA VAL A 199 -4.89 -28.86 16.36
C VAL A 199 -5.45 -29.59 17.57
N SER A 200 -4.71 -30.59 18.07
CA SER A 200 -5.02 -31.31 19.30
C SER A 200 -4.82 -30.40 20.51
N ASP A 201 -5.82 -30.36 21.39
CA ASP A 201 -5.79 -29.66 22.68
C ASP A 201 -4.63 -30.14 23.56
N GLY A 202 -3.74 -29.21 23.93
CA GLY A 202 -2.73 -29.37 24.96
C GLY A 202 -2.72 -28.15 25.86
N ALA A 203 -3.34 -28.27 27.03
CA ALA A 203 -3.36 -27.25 28.09
C ALA A 203 -1.96 -27.02 28.70
N PRO A 204 -1.70 -25.85 29.33
CA PRO A 204 -0.36 -25.34 29.59
C PRO A 204 0.25 -25.89 30.89
N ARG A 205 1.55 -26.21 30.88
CA ARG A 205 2.35 -26.36 32.10
C ARG A 205 3.07 -25.05 32.40
N GLY A 206 2.84 -24.52 33.60
CA GLY A 206 3.29 -23.18 34.00
C GLY A 206 4.71 -23.10 34.57
N GLY A 207 5.14 -21.83 34.71
CA GLY A 207 6.21 -21.34 35.59
C GLY A 207 7.40 -20.68 34.88
N PRO A 208 8.14 -19.74 35.50
CA PRO A 208 7.75 -18.71 36.48
C PRO A 208 8.09 -17.27 36.01
N THR A 209 7.53 -16.29 36.73
CA THR A 209 7.76 -14.85 36.59
C THR A 209 9.13 -14.38 37.09
N LYS A 210 9.77 -13.48 36.34
CA LYS A 210 10.79 -12.50 36.78
C LYS A 210 10.52 -11.23 35.95
N GLY A 211 10.39 -10.01 36.46
CA GLY A 211 10.85 -9.45 37.73
C GLY A 211 12.14 -8.65 37.51
N ALA A 212 12.06 -7.54 36.76
CA ALA A 212 12.92 -6.35 36.80
C ALA A 212 12.42 -5.34 35.75
#